data_AF-A0A6V2QLB4-F1
#
_entry.id   AF-A0A6V2QLB4-F1
#
_cell.length_a   1.000
_cell.length_b   1.000
_cell.length_c   1.000
_cell.angle_alpha   90.00
_cell.angle_beta   90.00
_cell.angle_gamma   90.00
#
_symmetry.space_group_name_H-M   'P 1'
#
loop_
_entity.id
_entity.type
_entity.pdbx_description
1 polymer ?
#
loop_
_entity_poly.entity_id
_entity_poly.type
_entity_poly.pdbx_seq_one_letter_code
_entity_poly.pdbx_strand_id
1 'polypeptide(L)'
;MFEMIMVIVCQALGTAGAASDACIAGDFPGAGRELKKAAGIMKFLAEDQLPKWISRGTNVEDKELPVEASVGICDSFKTLFLAVGQQMAIATVLVKPGIPNYTLVAKLCLGVAENLETFVNTIRSKAALQKEKIDPNFFTLITFQIGLHNALCLYFGARGIWEGKDKYGIAIVMLRYVPVSYHPGIYNSCDHVWFVYFPPTSFSIKQNSLV
;
A
#
# COMPACT_ATOMS: atom_id res chain seq x y z
N MET A 1 -26.33 9.02 11.07
CA MET A 1 -25.51 9.00 9.83
C MET A 1 -24.06 8.68 10.14
N PHE A 2 -23.47 9.30 11.17
CA PHE A 2 -22.18 8.93 11.74
C PHE A 2 -22.00 7.41 11.94
N GLU A 3 -22.93 6.77 12.67
CA GLU A 3 -22.85 5.34 12.98
C GLU A 3 -22.77 4.46 11.72
N MET A 4 -23.59 4.75 10.72
CA MET A 4 -23.56 4.04 9.44
C MET A 4 -22.21 4.19 8.73
N ILE A 5 -21.64 5.39 8.71
CA ILE A 5 -20.33 5.65 8.10
C ILE A 5 -19.24 4.89 8.85
N MET A 6 -19.25 4.93 10.18
CA MET A 6 -18.30 4.19 11.00
C MET A 6 -18.42 2.67 10.80
N VAL A 7 -19.63 2.13 10.67
CA VAL A 7 -19.83 0.70 10.34
C VAL A 7 -19.22 0.35 8.98
N ILE A 8 -19.38 1.20 7.97
CA ILE A 8 -18.79 0.97 6.64
C ILE A 8 -17.25 1.07 6.69
N VAL A 9 -16.70 2.03 7.43
CA VAL A 9 -15.25 2.14 7.63
C VAL A 9 -14.71 0.88 8.35
N CYS A 10 -15.36 0.46 9.44
CA CYS A 10 -14.99 -0.76 10.15
C CYS A 10 -15.07 -1.99 9.23
N GLN A 11 -16.06 -2.07 8.35
CA GLN A 11 -16.15 -3.14 7.35
C GLN A 11 -14.97 -3.09 6.36
N ALA A 12 -14.58 -1.91 5.89
CA ALA A 12 -13.43 -1.76 5.00
C ALA A 12 -12.12 -2.17 5.68
N LEU A 13 -11.89 -1.72 6.92
CA LEU A 13 -10.70 -2.07 7.71
C LEU A 13 -10.69 -3.56 8.08
N GLY A 14 -11.83 -4.14 8.46
CA GLY A 14 -11.95 -5.57 8.72
C GLY A 14 -11.67 -6.41 7.48
N THR A 15 -12.11 -5.95 6.30
CA THR A 15 -11.80 -6.60 5.01
C THR A 15 -10.31 -6.51 4.69
N ALA A 16 -9.67 -5.37 4.97
CA ALA A 16 -8.22 -5.22 4.82
C ALA A 16 -7.44 -6.09 5.83
N GLY A 17 -7.92 -6.23 7.06
CA GLY A 17 -7.36 -7.13 8.07
C GLY A 17 -7.41 -8.60 7.63
N ALA A 18 -8.56 -9.05 7.14
CA ALA A 18 -8.71 -10.41 6.58
C ALA A 18 -7.77 -10.65 5.39
N ALA A 19 -7.49 -9.61 4.59
CA ALA A 19 -6.52 -9.71 3.50
C ALA A 19 -5.07 -9.87 4.02
N SER A 20 -4.72 -9.19 5.11
CA SER A 20 -3.42 -9.38 5.77
C SER A 20 -3.28 -10.80 6.32
N ASP A 21 -4.33 -11.35 6.93
CA ASP A 21 -4.33 -12.74 7.41
C ASP A 21 -4.16 -13.74 6.25
N ALA A 22 -4.87 -13.52 5.13
CA ALA A 22 -4.72 -14.32 3.92
C ALA A 22 -3.31 -14.22 3.33
N CYS A 23 -2.68 -13.05 3.41
CA CYS A 23 -1.29 -12.86 2.98
C CYS A 23 -0.31 -13.65 3.86
N ILE A 24 -0.51 -13.64 5.19
CA ILE A 24 0.31 -14.43 6.12
C ILE A 24 0.14 -15.93 5.84
N ALA A 25 -1.06 -16.37 5.47
CA ALA A 25 -1.34 -17.74 5.06
C ALA A 25 -0.78 -18.11 3.68
N GLY A 26 -0.21 -17.16 2.93
CA GLY A 26 0.36 -17.38 1.59
C GLY A 26 -0.66 -17.37 0.44
N ASP A 27 -1.92 -17.03 0.70
CA ASP A 27 -2.95 -16.84 -0.33
C ASP A 27 -2.92 -15.40 -0.87
N PHE A 28 -1.88 -15.08 -1.64
CA PHE A 28 -1.72 -13.77 -2.28
C PHE A 28 -2.85 -13.42 -3.28
N PRO A 29 -3.37 -14.36 -4.10
CA PRO A 29 -4.51 -14.08 -4.96
C PRO A 29 -5.78 -13.72 -4.17
N GLY A 30 -6.05 -14.43 -3.07
CA GLY A 30 -7.16 -14.13 -2.16
C GLY A 30 -7.00 -12.77 -1.49
N ALA A 31 -5.82 -12.51 -0.91
CA ALA A 31 -5.48 -11.23 -0.29
C ALA A 31 -5.67 -10.04 -1.25
N GLY A 32 -5.22 -10.16 -2.49
CA GLY A 32 -5.40 -9.12 -3.51
C GLY A 32 -6.86 -8.82 -3.84
N ARG A 33 -7.75 -9.82 -3.81
CA ARG A 33 -9.19 -9.62 -4.03
C ARG A 33 -9.85 -8.89 -2.87
N GLU A 34 -9.53 -9.27 -1.64
CA GLU A 34 -10.08 -8.62 -0.45
C GLU A 34 -9.57 -7.17 -0.32
N LEU A 35 -8.30 -6.89 -0.63
CA LEU A 35 -7.78 -5.52 -0.69
C LEU A 35 -8.48 -4.67 -1.75
N LYS A 36 -8.77 -5.24 -2.93
CA LYS A 36 -9.54 -4.55 -3.97
C LYS A 36 -10.96 -4.25 -3.52
N LYS A 37 -11.59 -5.17 -2.76
CA LYS A 37 -12.91 -4.97 -2.17
C LYS A 37 -12.88 -3.86 -1.12
N ALA A 38 -11.88 -3.86 -0.22
CA ALA A 38 -11.68 -2.79 0.76
C ALA A 38 -11.49 -1.41 0.09
N ALA A 39 -10.71 -1.35 -0.99
CA ALA A 39 -10.55 -0.12 -1.79
C ALA A 39 -11.88 0.36 -2.38
N GLY A 40 -12.72 -0.56 -2.87
CA GLY A 40 -14.06 -0.25 -3.37
C GLY A 40 -14.99 0.34 -2.31
N ILE A 41 -14.95 -0.19 -1.08
CA ILE A 41 -15.74 0.33 0.04
C ILE A 41 -15.26 1.74 0.43
N MET A 42 -13.95 1.97 0.52
CA MET A 42 -13.39 3.30 0.81
C MET A 42 -13.71 4.32 -0.30
N LYS A 43 -13.70 3.88 -1.57
CA LYS A 43 -14.12 4.71 -2.70
C LYS A 43 -15.59 5.14 -2.57
N PHE A 44 -16.47 4.20 -2.24
CA PHE A 44 -17.89 4.48 -2.03
C PHE A 44 -18.13 5.47 -0.88
N LEU A 45 -17.36 5.35 0.20
CA LEU A 45 -17.40 6.31 1.30
C LEU A 45 -17.00 7.72 0.86
N ALA A 46 -15.86 7.85 0.17
CA ALA A 46 -15.31 9.13 -0.24
C ALA A 46 -16.18 9.86 -1.27
N GLU A 47 -16.74 9.13 -2.25
CA GLU A 47 -17.44 9.73 -3.39
C GLU A 47 -18.95 9.92 -3.13
N ASP A 48 -19.58 9.04 -2.34
CA ASP A 48 -21.04 9.03 -2.20
C ASP A 48 -21.52 9.38 -0.79
N GLN A 49 -21.05 8.65 0.24
CA GLN A 49 -21.64 8.76 1.58
C GLN A 49 -21.19 10.00 2.35
N LEU A 50 -19.89 10.32 2.34
CA LEU A 50 -19.36 11.46 3.06
C LEU A 50 -19.86 12.80 2.51
N PRO A 51 -19.87 13.06 1.18
CA PRO A 51 -20.42 14.30 0.64
C PRO A 51 -21.92 14.47 0.97
N LYS A 52 -22.71 13.38 0.92
CA LYS A 52 -24.12 13.40 1.31
C LYS A 52 -24.29 13.76 2.78
N TRP A 53 -23.41 13.30 3.66
CA TRP A 53 -23.47 13.64 5.08
C TRP A 53 -23.18 15.10 5.33
N ILE A 54 -22.11 15.63 4.73
CA ILE A 54 -21.73 17.05 4.83
C ILE A 54 -22.86 17.94 4.29
N SER A 55 -23.48 17.57 3.16
CA SER A 55 -24.57 18.36 2.55
C SER A 55 -25.86 18.42 3.37
N ARG A 56 -26.07 17.49 4.31
CA ARG A 56 -27.30 17.40 5.11
C ARG A 56 -27.28 18.31 6.36
N GLY A 57 -26.29 19.19 6.48
CA GLY A 57 -26.32 20.30 7.42
C GLY A 57 -26.01 19.91 8.87
N THR A 58 -25.21 18.86 9.10
CA THR A 58 -24.61 18.69 10.43
C THR A 58 -23.71 19.87 10.72
N ASN A 59 -23.91 20.56 11.85
CA ASN A 59 -23.06 21.64 12.39
C ASN A 59 -21.62 21.20 12.72
N VAL A 60 -21.19 20.03 12.24
CA VAL A 60 -19.89 19.44 12.51
C VAL A 60 -18.96 19.93 11.42
N GLU A 61 -18.00 20.78 11.80
CA GLU A 61 -16.94 21.19 10.88
C GLU A 61 -16.07 19.98 10.50
N ASP A 62 -15.55 19.96 9.28
CA ASP A 62 -14.68 18.89 8.74
C ASP A 62 -13.46 18.57 9.63
N LYS A 63 -13.11 19.50 10.52
CA LYS A 63 -12.03 19.39 11.51
C LYS A 63 -12.39 18.55 12.74
N GLU A 64 -13.66 18.50 13.10
CA GLU A 64 -14.17 17.76 14.25
C GLU A 64 -14.51 16.31 13.90
N LEU A 65 -14.55 15.97 12.61
CA LEU A 65 -14.75 14.60 12.17
C LEU A 65 -13.59 13.68 12.60
N PRO A 66 -13.90 12.41 12.92
CA PRO A 66 -12.87 11.40 13.12
C PRO A 66 -12.05 11.23 11.83
N VAL A 67 -10.79 10.85 11.99
CA VAL A 67 -9.81 10.73 10.89
C VAL A 67 -10.33 9.78 9.82
N GLU A 68 -10.97 8.71 10.27
CA GLU A 68 -11.54 7.62 9.50
C GLU A 68 -12.72 8.04 8.62
N ALA A 69 -13.40 9.15 8.95
CA ALA A 69 -14.54 9.67 8.21
C ALA A 69 -14.22 10.95 7.44
N SER A 70 -12.94 11.25 7.22
CA SER A 70 -12.52 12.35 6.35
C SER A 70 -12.45 11.90 4.90
N VAL A 71 -13.01 12.69 3.98
CA VAL A 71 -13.00 12.40 2.53
C VAL A 71 -11.58 12.21 2.01
N GLY A 72 -10.63 13.04 2.45
CA GLY A 72 -9.23 12.94 2.02
C GLY A 72 -8.55 11.67 2.52
N ILE A 73 -8.91 11.20 3.72
CA ILE A 73 -8.39 9.93 4.26
C ILE A 73 -9.00 8.75 3.52
N CYS A 74 -10.33 8.70 3.31
CA CYS A 74 -10.94 7.60 2.57
C CYS A 74 -10.42 7.53 1.11
N ASP A 75 -10.27 8.66 0.43
CA ASP A 75 -9.75 8.72 -0.94
C ASP A 75 -8.28 8.29 -1.03
N SER A 76 -7.46 8.67 -0.05
CA SER A 76 -6.07 8.21 0.02
C SER A 76 -6.00 6.71 0.35
N PHE A 77 -6.72 6.23 1.37
CA PHE A 77 -6.72 4.82 1.76
C PHE A 77 -7.20 3.88 0.65
N LYS A 78 -8.12 4.32 -0.22
CA LYS A 78 -8.44 3.61 -1.46
C LYS A 78 -7.18 3.33 -2.29
N THR A 79 -6.37 4.35 -2.52
CA THR A 79 -5.12 4.26 -3.30
C THR A 79 -4.09 3.38 -2.59
N LEU A 80 -4.00 3.46 -1.26
CA LEU A 80 -3.15 2.58 -0.47
C LEU A 80 -3.54 1.11 -0.63
N PHE A 81 -4.82 0.77 -0.49
CA PHE A 81 -5.27 -0.62 -0.63
C PHE A 81 -5.07 -1.17 -2.04
N LEU A 82 -5.19 -0.32 -3.07
CA LEU A 82 -4.82 -0.70 -4.43
C LEU A 82 -3.31 -0.95 -4.58
N ALA A 83 -2.47 -0.11 -3.96
CA ALA A 83 -1.02 -0.31 -3.96
C ALA A 83 -0.63 -1.63 -3.29
N VAL A 84 -1.17 -1.93 -2.11
CA VAL A 84 -0.92 -3.19 -1.39
C VAL A 84 -1.50 -4.38 -2.18
N GLY A 85 -2.67 -4.23 -2.81
CA GLY A 85 -3.23 -5.26 -3.68
C GLY A 85 -2.31 -5.58 -4.88
N GLN A 86 -1.67 -4.56 -5.44
CA GLN A 86 -0.67 -4.73 -6.50
C GLN A 86 0.63 -5.37 -5.99
N GLN A 87 1.05 -5.10 -4.74
CA GLN A 87 2.14 -5.84 -4.09
C GLN A 87 1.82 -7.33 -4.00
N MET A 88 0.57 -7.71 -3.70
CA MET A 88 0.15 -9.12 -3.68
C MET A 88 0.23 -9.74 -5.08
N ALA A 89 -0.12 -8.98 -6.13
CA ALA A 89 0.03 -9.44 -7.50
C ALA A 89 1.51 -9.71 -7.85
N ILE A 90 2.44 -8.85 -7.42
CA ILE A 90 3.89 -9.09 -7.57
C ILE A 90 4.28 -10.39 -6.86
N ALA A 91 3.85 -10.57 -5.61
CA ALA A 91 4.10 -11.78 -4.84
C ALA A 91 3.59 -13.04 -5.57
N THR A 92 2.38 -13.01 -6.15
CA THR A 92 1.86 -14.16 -6.93
C THR A 92 2.73 -14.53 -8.13
N VAL A 93 3.35 -13.54 -8.78
CA VAL A 93 4.22 -13.79 -9.94
C VAL A 93 5.55 -14.40 -9.50
N LEU A 94 6.07 -13.97 -8.35
CA LEU A 94 7.34 -14.46 -7.81
C LEU A 94 7.25 -15.86 -7.16
N VAL A 95 6.08 -16.24 -6.63
CA VAL A 95 5.86 -17.56 -6.02
C VAL A 95 5.63 -18.67 -7.06
N LYS A 96 5.13 -18.32 -8.25
CA LYS A 96 4.85 -19.32 -9.28
C LYS A 96 6.14 -19.97 -9.77
N PRO A 97 6.17 -21.30 -9.95
CA PRO A 97 7.33 -21.99 -10.49
C PRO A 97 7.54 -21.57 -11.95
N GLY A 98 8.73 -21.04 -12.24
CA GLY A 98 9.11 -20.59 -13.58
C GLY A 98 10.01 -19.36 -13.55
N ILE A 99 10.50 -18.96 -14.72
CA ILE A 99 11.23 -17.69 -14.87
C ILE A 99 10.16 -16.60 -15.05
N PRO A 100 9.99 -15.68 -14.09
CA PRO A 100 9.02 -14.60 -14.22
C PRO A 100 9.48 -13.64 -15.31
N ASN A 101 8.52 -13.01 -15.99
CA ASN A 101 8.84 -11.91 -16.89
C ASN A 101 9.30 -10.69 -16.06
N TYR A 102 10.62 -10.52 -15.93
CA TYR A 102 11.20 -9.46 -15.10
C TYR A 102 10.80 -8.05 -15.55
N THR A 103 10.57 -7.83 -16.84
CA THR A 103 10.08 -6.53 -17.34
C THR A 103 8.67 -6.24 -16.85
N LEU A 104 7.80 -7.25 -16.78
CA LEU A 104 6.46 -7.11 -16.20
C LEU A 104 6.55 -6.83 -14.70
N VAL A 105 7.37 -7.57 -13.96
CA VAL A 105 7.56 -7.38 -12.52
C VAL A 105 8.09 -5.97 -12.22
N ALA A 106 9.04 -5.47 -13.00
CA ALA A 106 9.57 -4.11 -12.87
C ALA A 106 8.47 -3.05 -13.01
N LYS A 107 7.61 -3.17 -14.03
CA LYS A 107 6.47 -2.25 -14.24
C LYS A 107 5.46 -2.33 -13.10
N LEU A 108 5.22 -3.51 -12.57
CA LEU A 108 4.33 -3.67 -11.40
C LEU A 108 4.93 -2.98 -10.17
N CYS A 109 6.24 -3.11 -9.91
CA CYS A 109 6.91 -2.40 -8.82
C CYS A 109 6.80 -0.87 -8.99
N LEU A 110 7.02 -0.36 -10.21
CA LEU A 110 6.86 1.06 -10.50
C LEU A 110 5.44 1.56 -10.19
N GLY A 111 4.42 0.82 -10.63
CA GLY A 111 3.03 1.20 -10.34
C GLY A 111 2.68 1.17 -8.84
N VAL A 112 3.32 0.32 -8.04
CA VAL A 112 3.19 0.38 -6.58
C VAL A 112 3.78 1.68 -6.03
N ALA A 113 4.99 2.05 -6.45
CA ALA A 113 5.64 3.28 -6.02
C ALA A 113 4.78 4.52 -6.38
N GLU A 114 4.30 4.60 -7.62
CA GLU A 114 3.43 5.70 -8.09
C GLU A 114 2.11 5.81 -7.29
N ASN A 115 1.49 4.66 -6.97
CA ASN A 115 0.28 4.65 -6.13
C ASN A 115 0.57 5.10 -4.70
N LEU A 116 1.70 4.69 -4.11
CA LEU A 116 2.10 5.12 -2.77
C LEU A 116 2.48 6.60 -2.73
N GLU A 117 3.12 7.14 -3.77
CA GLU A 117 3.37 8.58 -3.89
C GLU A 117 2.06 9.36 -4.02
N THR A 118 1.11 8.86 -4.83
CA THR A 118 -0.23 9.43 -4.97
C THR A 118 -0.97 9.44 -3.62
N PHE A 119 -0.85 8.36 -2.84
CA PHE A 119 -1.37 8.28 -1.47
C PHE A 119 -0.82 9.40 -0.58
N VAL A 120 0.50 9.57 -0.52
CA VAL A 120 1.16 10.61 0.29
C VAL A 120 0.75 12.02 -0.17
N ASN A 121 0.69 12.26 -1.48
CA ASN A 121 0.30 13.54 -2.05
C ASN A 121 -1.17 13.88 -1.76
N THR A 122 -2.05 12.88 -1.79
CA THR A 122 -3.48 13.05 -1.47
C THR A 122 -3.68 13.41 0.01
N ILE A 123 -2.97 12.74 0.93
CA ILE A 123 -3.03 13.08 2.36
C ILE A 123 -2.52 14.50 2.60
N ARG A 124 -1.39 14.87 2.00
CA ARG A 124 -0.81 16.22 2.17
C ARG A 124 -1.73 17.33 1.66
N SER A 125 -2.45 17.09 0.57
CA SER A 125 -3.31 18.11 -0.06
C SER A 125 -4.72 18.18 0.54
N LYS A 126 -5.34 17.03 0.84
CA LYS A 126 -6.76 16.96 1.24
C LYS A 126 -7.00 16.67 2.73
N ALA A 127 -6.01 16.15 3.45
CA ALA A 127 -6.16 15.67 4.83
C ALA A 127 -5.02 16.11 5.74
N ALA A 128 -4.49 17.32 5.54
CA ALA A 128 -3.32 17.82 6.26
C ALA A 128 -3.53 17.88 7.78
N LEU A 129 -4.73 18.28 8.23
CA LEU A 129 -5.08 18.37 9.65
C LEU A 129 -5.26 16.99 10.28
N GLN A 130 -5.86 16.06 9.54
CA GLN A 130 -6.12 14.69 10.00
C GLN A 130 -4.85 13.85 9.99
N LYS A 131 -3.85 14.22 9.18
CA LYS A 131 -2.53 13.57 9.13
C LYS A 131 -1.84 13.53 10.50
N GLU A 132 -1.98 14.59 11.31
CA GLU A 132 -1.35 14.68 12.64
C GLU A 132 -1.87 13.62 13.62
N LYS A 133 -3.06 13.09 13.36
CA LYS A 133 -3.69 12.04 14.18
C LYS A 133 -3.29 10.62 13.75
N ILE A 134 -2.58 10.48 12.62
CA ILE A 134 -2.05 9.19 12.13
C ILE A 134 -0.63 8.99 12.68
N ASP A 135 -0.28 7.76 13.01
CA ASP A 135 1.06 7.40 13.49
C ASP A 135 2.15 7.90 12.53
N PRO A 136 3.10 8.76 12.98
CA PRO A 136 4.21 9.21 12.16
C PRO A 136 5.05 8.06 11.56
N ASN A 137 5.17 6.93 12.28
CA ASN A 137 5.92 5.77 11.80
C ASN A 137 5.30 5.14 10.56
N PHE A 138 3.98 5.26 10.41
CA PHE A 138 3.28 4.79 9.22
C PHE A 138 3.77 5.54 7.96
N PHE A 139 3.94 6.85 8.02
CA PHE A 139 4.47 7.61 6.87
C PHE A 139 5.94 7.32 6.60
N THR A 140 6.74 7.04 7.63
CA THR A 140 8.11 6.55 7.48
C THR A 140 8.13 5.23 6.73
N LEU A 141 7.25 4.28 7.10
CA LEU A 141 7.10 3.00 6.41
C LEU A 141 6.70 3.18 4.94
N ILE A 142 5.70 4.02 4.65
CA ILE A 142 5.28 4.27 3.26
C ILE A 142 6.40 4.89 2.44
N THR A 143 7.14 5.87 3.00
CA THR A 143 8.27 6.50 2.30
C THR A 143 9.38 5.48 2.01
N PHE A 144 9.66 4.60 2.97
CA PHE A 144 10.58 3.49 2.77
C PHE A 144 10.09 2.54 1.66
N GLN A 145 8.81 2.18 1.66
CA GLN A 145 8.22 1.31 0.63
C GLN A 145 8.31 1.92 -0.78
N ILE A 146 8.10 3.24 -0.92
CA ILE A 146 8.29 3.93 -2.21
C ILE A 146 9.74 3.74 -2.70
N GLY A 147 10.72 4.01 -1.84
CA GLY A 147 12.14 3.82 -2.17
C GLY A 147 12.48 2.38 -2.54
N LEU A 148 11.96 1.42 -1.78
CA LEU A 148 12.12 -0.01 -2.04
C LEU A 148 11.54 -0.42 -3.40
N HIS A 149 10.31 -0.01 -3.72
CA HIS A 149 9.67 -0.38 -4.99
C HIS A 149 10.35 0.26 -6.19
N ASN A 150 10.86 1.49 -6.06
CA ASN A 150 11.71 2.12 -7.08
C ASN A 150 13.02 1.34 -7.29
N ALA A 151 13.67 0.90 -6.20
CA ALA A 151 14.86 0.07 -6.27
C ALA A 151 14.59 -1.31 -6.91
N LEU A 152 13.49 -1.97 -6.54
CA LEU A 152 13.06 -3.25 -7.12
C LEU A 152 12.72 -3.11 -8.61
N CYS A 153 12.10 -2.00 -9.02
CA CYS A 153 11.86 -1.70 -10.43
C CYS A 153 13.17 -1.67 -11.23
N LEU A 154 14.20 -0.96 -10.74
CA LEU A 154 15.52 -0.91 -11.39
C LEU A 154 16.19 -2.29 -11.41
N TYR A 155 16.09 -3.05 -10.31
CA TYR A 155 16.66 -4.39 -10.21
C TYR A 155 16.02 -5.36 -11.23
N PHE A 156 14.69 -5.47 -11.25
CA PHE A 156 13.99 -6.35 -12.18
C PHE A 156 14.12 -5.85 -13.62
N GLY A 157 14.17 -4.53 -13.85
CA GLY A 157 14.46 -3.95 -15.16
C GLY A 157 15.84 -4.37 -15.67
N ALA A 158 16.87 -4.28 -14.82
CA ALA A 158 18.21 -4.73 -15.15
C ALA A 158 18.27 -6.23 -15.44
N ARG A 159 17.58 -7.06 -14.66
CA ARG A 159 17.48 -8.52 -14.89
C ARG A 159 16.83 -8.82 -16.24
N GLY A 160 15.73 -8.15 -16.58
CA GLY A 160 15.08 -8.32 -17.88
C GLY A 160 15.99 -7.95 -19.06
N ILE A 161 16.78 -6.87 -18.94
CA ILE A 161 17.76 -6.49 -19.97
C ILE A 161 18.92 -7.49 -20.05
N TRP A 162 19.36 -8.02 -18.91
CA TRP A 162 20.43 -9.00 -18.84
C TRP A 162 20.06 -10.30 -19.57
N GLU A 163 18.82 -10.76 -19.42
CA GLU A 163 18.32 -11.95 -20.12
C GLU A 163 18.20 -11.75 -21.63
N GLY A 164 17.95 -10.52 -22.07
CA GLY A 164 17.93 -10.14 -23.49
C GLY A 164 19.29 -10.17 -24.20
N LYS A 165 20.40 -10.44 -23.47
CA LYS A 165 21.78 -10.63 -23.96
C LYS A 165 22.43 -9.53 -24.80
N ASP A 166 21.72 -8.44 -25.12
CA ASP A 166 22.21 -7.43 -26.06
C ASP A 166 22.83 -6.19 -25.38
N LYS A 167 22.48 -5.89 -24.12
CA LYS A 167 22.75 -4.59 -23.48
C LYS A 167 23.21 -4.67 -22.03
N TYR A 168 24.22 -5.48 -21.75
CA TYR A 168 24.78 -5.65 -20.40
C TYR A 168 25.24 -4.34 -19.76
N GLY A 169 25.79 -3.41 -20.53
CA GLY A 169 26.20 -2.09 -20.02
C GLY A 169 25.06 -1.31 -19.36
N ILE A 170 23.87 -1.34 -19.96
CA ILE A 170 22.68 -0.67 -19.41
C ILE A 170 22.21 -1.38 -18.14
N ALA A 171 22.24 -2.72 -18.12
CA ALA A 171 21.87 -3.48 -16.93
C ALA A 171 22.80 -3.18 -15.73
N ILE A 172 24.12 -3.06 -15.96
CA ILE A 172 25.09 -2.69 -14.91
C ILE A 172 24.83 -1.26 -14.41
N VAL A 173 24.55 -0.32 -15.31
CA VAL A 173 24.22 1.06 -14.92
C VAL A 173 22.95 1.10 -14.07
N MET A 174 21.90 0.38 -14.47
CA MET A 174 20.66 0.29 -13.68
C MET A 174 20.90 -0.29 -12.28
N LEU A 175 21.71 -1.35 -12.16
CA LEU A 175 22.06 -1.94 -10.87
C LEU A 175 22.90 -0.98 -10.01
N ARG A 176 23.74 -0.14 -10.62
CA ARG A 176 24.53 0.88 -9.89
C ARG A 176 23.66 1.95 -9.24
N TYR A 177 22.51 2.28 -9.85
CA TYR A 177 21.56 3.24 -9.28
C TYR A 177 20.64 2.64 -8.20
N VAL A 178 20.63 1.30 -8.04
CA VAL A 178 19.97 0.67 -6.90
C VAL A 178 20.78 1.01 -5.64
N PRO A 179 20.22 1.70 -4.64
CA PRO A 179 20.97 2.00 -3.43
C PRO A 179 21.39 0.71 -2.73
N VAL A 180 22.58 0.69 -2.12
CA VAL A 180 23.14 -0.50 -1.45
C VAL A 180 22.19 -1.05 -0.38
N SER A 181 21.43 -0.18 0.28
CA SER A 181 20.40 -0.53 1.27
C SER A 181 19.26 -1.41 0.73
N TYR A 182 19.12 -1.53 -0.60
CA TYR A 182 18.04 -2.27 -1.26
C TYR A 182 18.55 -3.40 -2.17
N HIS A 183 19.82 -3.78 -2.08
CA HIS A 183 20.36 -4.89 -2.85
C HIS A 183 19.78 -6.23 -2.36
N PRO A 184 19.05 -6.99 -3.21
CA PRO A 184 18.47 -8.27 -2.80
C PRO A 184 19.53 -9.37 -2.57
N GLY A 185 20.78 -9.16 -3.00
CA GLY A 185 21.88 -10.13 -2.81
C GLY A 185 22.33 -10.36 -1.35
N ILE A 186 21.87 -9.55 -0.40
CA ILE A 186 22.06 -9.76 1.05
C ILE A 186 20.86 -10.51 1.68
N TYR A 187 19.75 -10.67 0.95
CA TYR A 187 18.54 -11.37 1.36
C TYR A 187 18.30 -12.59 0.44
N ASN A 188 19.30 -13.47 0.36
CA ASN A 188 19.31 -14.61 -0.56
C ASN A 188 18.49 -15.82 -0.10
N SER A 189 17.65 -15.66 0.91
CA SER A 189 16.54 -16.57 1.17
C SER A 189 15.26 -15.88 0.69
N CYS A 190 14.54 -16.54 -0.20
CA CYS A 190 13.20 -16.14 -0.62
C CYS A 190 12.26 -15.92 0.60
N ASP A 191 12.63 -16.39 1.79
CA ASP A 191 11.94 -16.20 3.06
C ASP A 191 12.07 -14.78 3.66
N HIS A 192 13.11 -14.01 3.32
CA HIS A 192 13.32 -12.67 3.92
C HIS A 192 12.81 -11.49 3.09
N VAL A 193 12.50 -11.69 1.81
CA VAL A 193 11.80 -10.65 1.03
C VAL A 193 10.41 -10.40 1.62
N TRP A 194 9.76 -11.42 2.19
CA TRP A 194 8.45 -11.31 2.84
C TRP A 194 8.42 -10.37 4.05
N PHE A 195 9.50 -10.34 4.84
CA PHE A 195 9.60 -9.47 6.03
C PHE A 195 9.63 -7.98 5.68
N VAL A 196 10.04 -7.63 4.45
CA VAL A 196 10.09 -6.24 3.99
C VAL A 196 8.72 -5.79 3.43
N TYR A 197 7.91 -6.72 2.94
CA TYR A 197 6.56 -6.42 2.43
C TYR A 197 5.51 -6.29 3.54
N PHE A 198 5.70 -6.96 4.67
CA PHE A 198 4.86 -6.83 5.86
C PHE A 198 5.71 -6.82 7.12
N PRO A 199 6.12 -5.65 7.65
CA PRO A 199 6.26 -5.58 9.10
C PRO A 199 4.89 -5.95 9.67
N PRO A 200 4.81 -6.78 10.71
CA PRO A 200 3.54 -7.06 11.36
C PRO A 200 2.96 -5.71 11.76
N THR A 201 1.93 -5.25 11.05
CA THR A 201 1.09 -4.16 11.50
C THR A 201 0.27 -4.74 12.65
N SER A 202 0.92 -4.89 13.79
CA SER A 202 0.26 -4.74 15.07
C SER A 202 -0.25 -3.31 15.10
N PHE A 203 -1.45 -3.11 14.55
CA PHE A 203 -2.37 -2.06 14.97
C PHE A 203 -2.68 -2.35 16.44
N SER A 204 -1.71 -2.10 17.32
CA SER A 204 -1.95 -1.91 18.74
C SER A 204 -2.46 -0.49 18.86
N ILE A 205 -3.77 -0.33 18.64
CA ILE A 205 -4.49 0.75 19.29
C ILE A 205 -4.19 0.54 20.77
N LYS A 206 -3.33 1.39 21.34
CA LYS A 206 -3.18 1.49 22.80
C LYS A 206 -4.57 1.77 23.36
N GLN A 207 -5.29 0.74 23.76
CA GLN A 207 -6.33 0.87 24.75
C GLN A 207 -5.62 1.33 26.02
N ASN A 208 -5.68 2.63 26.29
CA ASN A 208 -5.51 3.14 27.64
C ASN A 208 -6.63 2.54 28.49
N SER A 209 -6.39 1.36 29.07
CA SER A 209 -7.15 0.89 30.21
C SER A 209 -6.62 1.61 31.45
N LEU A 210 -7.27 2.72 31.78
CA LEU A 210 -7.41 3.16 33.16
C LEU A 210 -8.26 2.12 33.89
N VAL A 211 -7.63 1.26 34.68
CA VAL A 211 -8.03 0.84 36.04
C VAL A 211 -6.77 0.50 36.80
#